data_AF-A0A496WM70-F1
#
_entry.id   AF-A0A496WM70-F1
#
_cell.length_a   1.000
_cell.length_b   1.000
_cell.length_c   1.000
_cell.angle_alpha   90.00
_cell.angle_beta   90.00
_cell.angle_gamma   90.00
#
_symmetry.space_group_name_H-M   'P 1'
#
loop_
_entity.id
_entity.type
_entity.pdbx_description
1 polymer ?
#
loop_
_entity_poly.entity_id
_entity_poly.type
_entity_poly.pdbx_seq_one_letter_code
_entity_poly.pdbx_strand_id
1 'polypeptide(L)'
;MFKPHIRLSIKKEGQNLPDKITLLNDYELLLRFGEKEDLGIPISIRLASLKNGTSIEGKSFATYKNIKVADGVLDTQFDSMDTLEILAKKYLTAQNSETKLGMRFAASQLSYGKDYPQSGFVGYEVTTSVGEQSLVKIQLAKDENGWKVVNQLNANEIHQAHPVLAPIEGNLRTVEGLKARKVAAQKLEAYLNEQALIENVRATSLSCYLTQSAHKASCRAIYGLKVGDKVECHNKNYLLINDGSKWKFESDILDTQKVDSISGELVHKKPSFMTCG
;
A
#
# COMPACT_ATOMS: atom_id res chain seq x y z
N MET A 1 39.04 -8.59 -26.81
CA MET A 1 38.26 -9.79 -26.44
C MET A 1 37.79 -9.61 -24.99
N PHE A 2 36.50 -9.33 -24.77
CA PHE A 2 35.96 -9.10 -23.42
C PHE A 2 35.85 -10.45 -22.69
N LYS A 3 36.59 -10.62 -21.58
CA LYS A 3 36.40 -11.76 -20.67
C LYS A 3 35.38 -11.36 -19.60
N PRO A 4 34.18 -11.97 -19.55
CA PRO A 4 33.21 -11.68 -18.49
C PRO A 4 33.81 -12.09 -17.14
N HIS A 5 33.80 -11.17 -16.18
CA HIS A 5 34.24 -11.45 -14.81
C HIS A 5 33.01 -11.79 -13.96
N ILE A 6 32.93 -13.03 -13.49
CA ILE A 6 31.85 -13.45 -12.59
C ILE A 6 32.36 -13.36 -11.16
N ARG A 7 31.67 -12.53 -10.35
CA ARG A 7 31.85 -12.49 -8.89
C ARG A 7 30.78 -13.35 -8.25
N LEU A 8 31.17 -14.48 -7.67
CA LEU A 8 30.29 -15.27 -6.81
C LEU A 8 30.43 -14.74 -5.39
N SER A 9 29.29 -14.45 -4.76
CA SER A 9 29.21 -14.13 -3.34
C SER A 9 28.42 -15.26 -2.67
N ILE A 10 29.10 -16.10 -1.90
CA ILE A 10 28.49 -17.25 -1.22
C ILE A 10 28.45 -16.92 0.27
N LYS A 11 27.25 -16.89 0.87
CA LYS A 11 27.10 -16.76 2.32
C LYS A 11 26.90 -18.15 2.90
N LYS A 12 27.90 -18.66 3.63
CA LYS A 12 27.76 -19.91 4.39
C LYS A 12 27.00 -19.68 5.69
N GLU A 13 26.32 -20.71 6.15
CA GLU A 13 25.58 -20.68 7.42
C GLU A 13 26.55 -20.36 8.58
N GLY A 14 26.20 -19.35 9.40
CA GLY A 14 27.05 -18.86 10.50
C GLY A 14 28.03 -17.73 10.16
N GLN A 15 28.14 -17.28 8.90
CA GLN A 15 28.98 -16.12 8.53
C GLN A 15 28.17 -14.83 8.32
N ASN A 16 28.66 -13.71 8.86
CA ASN A 16 28.03 -12.39 8.74
C ASN A 16 28.25 -11.72 7.37
N LEU A 17 29.31 -12.08 6.64
CA LEU A 17 29.63 -11.52 5.32
C LEU A 17 29.87 -12.66 4.32
N PRO A 18 29.38 -12.55 3.07
CA PRO A 18 29.60 -13.56 2.04
C PRO A 18 31.06 -13.55 1.59
N ASP A 19 31.64 -14.75 1.45
CA ASP A 19 32.94 -14.92 0.81
C ASP A 19 32.80 -14.53 -0.67
N LYS A 20 33.66 -13.59 -1.10
CA LYS A 20 33.72 -13.16 -2.51
C LYS A 20 34.78 -13.97 -3.22
N ILE A 21 34.36 -14.84 -4.12
CA ILE A 21 35.26 -15.59 -5.01
C ILE A 21 35.14 -14.97 -6.40
N THR A 22 36.27 -14.46 -6.89
CA THR A 22 36.38 -14.06 -8.30
C THR A 22 36.93 -15.26 -9.06
N LEU A 23 36.09 -15.87 -9.90
CA LEU A 23 36.50 -16.99 -10.74
C LEU A 23 37.20 -16.45 -12.00
N LEU A 24 38.49 -16.76 -12.15
CA LEU A 24 39.35 -16.28 -13.25
C LEU A 24 39.53 -17.27 -14.42
N ASN A 25 38.91 -18.46 -14.36
CA ASN A 25 39.03 -19.46 -15.43
C ASN A 25 38.08 -19.17 -16.60
N ASP A 26 38.35 -19.81 -17.75
CA ASP A 26 37.45 -19.82 -18.90
C ASP A 26 36.23 -20.70 -18.57
N TYR A 27 35.11 -20.08 -18.24
CA TYR A 27 33.81 -20.72 -18.02
C TYR A 27 32.84 -20.39 -19.15
N GLU A 28 32.00 -21.35 -19.52
CA GLU A 28 30.81 -21.08 -20.32
C GLU A 28 29.63 -20.80 -19.38
N LEU A 29 29.04 -19.62 -19.54
CA LEU A 29 27.80 -19.24 -18.88
C LEU A 29 26.65 -19.43 -19.86
N LEU A 30 25.73 -20.34 -19.54
CA LEU A 30 24.48 -20.50 -20.24
C LEU A 30 23.34 -19.99 -19.37
N LEU A 31 22.68 -18.93 -19.83
CA LEU A 31 21.43 -18.43 -19.27
C LEU A 31 20.28 -18.92 -20.14
N ARG A 32 19.33 -19.63 -19.53
CA ARG A 32 18.09 -20.07 -20.20
C ARG A 32 16.91 -19.37 -19.55
N PHE A 33 16.10 -18.73 -20.36
CA PHE A 33 14.83 -18.14 -19.96
C PHE A 33 13.72 -19.12 -20.34
N GLY A 34 12.87 -19.44 -19.36
CA GLY A 34 11.67 -20.23 -19.57
C GLY A 34 10.59 -19.44 -20.31
N GLU A 35 9.41 -20.04 -20.40
CA GLU A 35 8.23 -19.34 -20.90
C GLU A 35 7.79 -18.25 -19.93
N LYS A 36 7.06 -17.27 -20.46
CA LYS A 36 6.44 -16.22 -19.66
C LYS A 36 5.32 -16.82 -18.81
N GLU A 37 5.39 -16.58 -17.51
CA GLU A 37 4.36 -16.92 -16.54
C GLU A 37 3.67 -15.65 -16.00
N ASP A 38 2.62 -15.80 -15.20
CA ASP A 38 1.84 -14.68 -14.66
C ASP A 38 2.67 -13.73 -13.77
N LEU A 39 3.62 -14.27 -13.00
CA LEU A 39 4.41 -13.50 -12.03
C LEU A 39 5.80 -13.08 -12.57
N GLY A 40 6.23 -13.64 -13.70
CA GLY A 40 7.59 -13.44 -14.19
C GLY A 40 8.06 -14.52 -15.18
N ILE A 41 9.37 -14.72 -15.22
CA ILE A 41 10.03 -15.66 -16.12
C ILE A 41 11.00 -16.53 -15.31
N PRO A 42 10.87 -17.87 -15.33
CA PRO A 42 11.87 -18.77 -14.77
C PRO A 42 13.22 -18.62 -15.49
N ILE A 43 14.31 -18.62 -14.73
CA ILE A 43 15.67 -18.52 -15.26
C ILE A 43 16.47 -19.72 -14.76
N SER A 44 17.15 -20.40 -15.68
CA SER A 44 18.16 -21.39 -15.32
C SER A 44 19.54 -20.87 -15.70
N ILE A 45 20.47 -20.95 -14.74
CA ILE A 45 21.86 -20.54 -14.89
C ILE A 45 22.69 -21.80 -14.85
N ARG A 46 23.49 -22.04 -15.88
CA ARG A 46 24.51 -23.09 -15.88
C ARG A 46 25.87 -22.48 -16.15
N LEU A 47 26.81 -22.73 -15.25
CA LEU A 47 28.20 -22.33 -15.39
C LEU A 47 29.05 -23.60 -15.50
N ALA A 48 29.70 -23.84 -16.64
CA ALA A 48 30.52 -25.01 -16.87
C ALA A 48 32.01 -24.62 -17.01
N SER A 49 32.89 -25.31 -16.28
CA SER A 49 34.33 -25.19 -16.42
C SER A 49 34.77 -25.91 -17.69
N LEU A 50 35.45 -25.20 -18.59
CA LEU A 50 35.95 -25.77 -19.85
C LEU A 50 37.10 -26.78 -19.66
N LYS A 51 37.76 -26.79 -18.49
CA LYS A 51 38.98 -27.59 -18.26
C LYS A 51 38.77 -28.77 -17.32
N ASN A 52 37.86 -28.65 -16.35
CA ASN A 52 37.85 -29.55 -15.19
C ASN A 52 36.55 -30.36 -15.07
N GLY A 53 35.63 -30.26 -16.05
CA GLY A 53 34.34 -30.96 -16.05
C GLY A 53 33.37 -30.54 -14.93
N THR A 54 33.71 -29.53 -14.14
CA THR A 54 32.87 -29.02 -13.05
C THR A 54 31.78 -28.11 -13.61
N SER A 55 30.54 -28.27 -13.17
CA SER A 55 29.44 -27.35 -13.48
C SER A 55 28.64 -26.93 -12.26
N ILE A 56 28.20 -25.68 -12.25
CA ILE A 56 27.28 -25.12 -11.27
C ILE A 56 25.96 -24.87 -11.98
N GLU A 57 24.87 -25.37 -11.40
CA GLU A 57 23.52 -25.11 -11.88
C GLU A 57 22.73 -24.37 -10.81
N GLY A 58 21.98 -23.36 -11.25
CA GLY A 58 21.10 -22.57 -10.40
C GLY A 58 19.78 -22.33 -11.11
N LYS A 59 18.70 -22.28 -10.34
CA LYS A 59 17.39 -21.82 -10.80
C LYS A 59 17.08 -20.51 -10.10
N SER A 60 16.43 -19.61 -10.83
CA SER A 60 15.99 -18.30 -10.35
C SER A 60 14.68 -17.93 -11.04
N PHE A 61 14.08 -16.82 -10.63
CA PHE A 61 12.83 -16.32 -11.19
C PHE A 61 12.92 -14.79 -11.31
N ALA A 62 12.74 -14.26 -12.52
CA ALA A 62 12.71 -12.83 -12.76
C ALA A 62 11.27 -12.32 -12.72
N THR A 63 10.96 -11.46 -11.76
CA THR A 63 9.60 -10.93 -11.56
C THR A 63 9.35 -9.69 -12.43
N TYR A 64 8.10 -9.50 -12.89
CA TYR A 64 7.73 -8.31 -13.69
C TYR A 64 7.58 -7.02 -12.87
N LYS A 65 7.54 -7.15 -11.55
CA LYS A 65 7.18 -6.12 -10.57
C LYS A 65 8.01 -6.29 -9.31
N ASN A 66 7.86 -5.37 -8.36
CA ASN A 66 8.47 -5.50 -7.04
C ASN A 66 7.68 -6.52 -6.21
N ILE A 67 7.84 -7.80 -6.52
CA ILE A 67 7.22 -8.92 -5.82
C ILE A 67 8.28 -9.97 -5.52
N LYS A 68 7.99 -10.86 -4.57
CA LYS A 68 8.77 -12.08 -4.35
C LYS A 68 7.95 -13.29 -4.74
N VAL A 69 8.65 -14.30 -5.23
CA VAL A 69 8.08 -15.60 -5.56
C VAL A 69 8.87 -16.63 -4.76
N ALA A 70 8.14 -17.44 -3.98
CA ALA A 70 8.67 -18.57 -3.24
C ALA A 70 7.97 -19.82 -3.78
N ASP A 71 8.74 -20.85 -4.15
CA ASP A 71 8.20 -22.12 -4.68
C ASP A 71 7.19 -21.96 -5.84
N GLY A 72 7.43 -20.99 -6.72
CA GLY A 72 6.57 -20.71 -7.88
C GLY A 72 5.28 -19.96 -7.56
N VAL A 73 5.02 -19.64 -6.28
CA VAL A 73 3.85 -18.87 -5.86
C VAL A 73 4.23 -17.49 -5.35
N LEU A 74 3.29 -16.54 -5.44
CA LEU A 74 3.47 -15.21 -4.88
C LEU A 74 3.75 -15.32 -3.37
N ASP A 75 4.85 -14.74 -2.93
CA ASP A 75 5.16 -14.60 -1.50
C ASP A 75 4.30 -13.47 -0.91
N THR A 76 3.22 -13.86 -0.22
CA THR A 76 2.29 -12.93 0.43
C THR A 76 2.88 -12.29 1.69
N GLN A 77 4.05 -12.71 2.16
CA GLN A 77 4.76 -12.06 3.27
C GLN A 77 5.52 -10.81 2.81
N PHE A 78 5.75 -10.67 1.49
CA PHE A 78 6.53 -9.56 0.96
C PHE A 78 5.73 -8.26 0.92
N ASP A 79 6.21 -7.26 1.66
CA ASP A 79 5.60 -5.94 1.78
C ASP A 79 5.88 -5.08 0.55
N SER A 80 4.94 -5.12 -0.39
CA SER A 80 4.94 -4.31 -1.61
C SER A 80 3.53 -4.02 -2.07
N MET A 81 3.32 -2.82 -2.64
CA MET A 81 2.05 -2.47 -3.29
C MET A 81 1.71 -3.43 -4.42
N ASP A 82 2.72 -3.95 -5.14
CA ASP A 82 2.50 -4.92 -6.22
C ASP A 82 1.95 -6.25 -5.68
N THR A 83 2.36 -6.68 -4.48
CA THR A 83 1.79 -7.86 -3.81
C THR A 83 0.29 -7.64 -3.56
N LEU A 84 -0.09 -6.46 -3.03
CA LEU A 84 -1.49 -6.11 -2.76
C LEU A 84 -2.32 -6.05 -4.05
N GLU A 85 -1.77 -5.44 -5.11
CA GLU A 85 -2.44 -5.37 -6.41
C GLU A 85 -2.72 -6.76 -7.00
N ILE A 86 -1.75 -7.67 -6.95
CA ILE A 86 -1.93 -9.03 -7.47
C ILE A 86 -2.99 -9.77 -6.69
N LEU A 87 -2.98 -9.67 -5.35
CA LEU A 87 -4.01 -10.29 -4.50
C LEU A 87 -5.41 -9.71 -4.79
N ALA A 88 -5.53 -8.39 -4.91
CA ALA A 88 -6.79 -7.73 -5.24
C ALA A 88 -7.32 -8.16 -6.63
N LYS A 89 -6.45 -8.23 -7.64
CA LYS A 89 -6.84 -8.69 -8.99
C LYS A 89 -7.27 -10.16 -8.98
N LYS A 90 -6.51 -11.04 -8.32
CA LYS A 90 -6.89 -12.47 -8.18
C LYS A 90 -8.26 -12.62 -7.51
N TYR A 91 -8.52 -11.86 -6.45
CA TYR A 91 -9.81 -11.84 -5.78
C TYR A 91 -10.94 -11.40 -6.73
N LEU A 92 -10.74 -10.32 -7.49
CA LEU A 92 -11.75 -9.79 -8.40
C LEU A 92 -12.03 -10.72 -9.59
N THR A 93 -11.00 -11.30 -10.19
CA THR A 93 -11.15 -12.29 -11.27
C THR A 93 -11.92 -13.53 -10.79
N ALA A 94 -11.73 -13.95 -9.53
CA ALA A 94 -12.44 -15.09 -8.96
C ALA A 94 -13.92 -14.79 -8.67
N GLN A 95 -14.27 -13.54 -8.36
CA GLN A 95 -15.64 -13.13 -8.04
C GLN A 95 -16.49 -12.85 -9.29
N ASN A 96 -15.91 -12.22 -10.31
CA ASN A 96 -16.65 -11.83 -11.51
C ASN A 96 -15.74 -11.74 -12.75
N SER A 97 -15.82 -12.74 -13.63
CA SER A 97 -15.01 -12.81 -14.86
C SER A 97 -15.42 -11.80 -15.95
N GLU A 98 -16.60 -11.18 -15.85
CA GLU A 98 -17.12 -10.27 -16.88
C GLU A 98 -16.74 -8.80 -16.64
N THR A 99 -16.32 -8.45 -15.43
CA THR A 99 -15.93 -7.07 -15.10
C THR A 99 -14.57 -6.76 -15.71
N LYS A 100 -14.51 -5.75 -16.58
CA LYS A 100 -13.24 -5.29 -17.15
C LYS A 100 -12.56 -4.35 -16.17
N LEU A 101 -11.51 -4.85 -15.54
CA LEU A 101 -10.61 -4.08 -14.69
C LEU A 101 -9.91 -2.99 -15.51
N GLY A 102 -10.11 -1.74 -15.11
CA GLY A 102 -9.44 -0.56 -15.66
C GLY A 102 -8.18 -0.19 -14.87
N MET A 103 -7.89 1.12 -14.83
CA MET A 103 -6.69 1.64 -14.16
C MET A 103 -6.80 1.56 -12.64
N ARG A 104 -5.67 1.30 -11.98
CA ARG A 104 -5.55 1.50 -10.52
C ARG A 104 -5.57 3.00 -10.24
N PHE A 105 -6.47 3.43 -9.36
CA PHE A 105 -6.53 4.83 -8.93
C PHE A 105 -5.83 5.08 -7.60
N ALA A 106 -5.74 4.07 -6.72
CA ALA A 106 -5.09 4.22 -5.42
C ALA A 106 -4.51 2.91 -4.92
N ALA A 107 -3.40 2.98 -4.19
CA ALA A 107 -2.92 1.91 -3.33
C ALA A 107 -2.28 2.51 -2.09
N SER A 108 -2.46 1.86 -0.94
CA SER A 108 -1.80 2.24 0.30
C SER A 108 -1.55 1.02 1.18
N GLN A 109 -0.56 1.17 2.07
CA GLN A 109 -0.21 0.23 3.10
C GLN A 109 0.06 1.04 4.36
N LEU A 110 -0.52 0.61 5.47
CA LEU A 110 -0.35 1.20 6.78
C LEU A 110 0.16 0.11 7.71
N SER A 111 1.31 0.37 8.33
CA SER A 111 1.81 -0.41 9.46
C SER A 111 1.49 0.30 10.76
N TYR A 112 1.06 -0.48 11.76
CA TYR A 112 0.72 0.01 13.08
C TYR A 112 1.76 -0.39 14.15
N GLY A 113 2.87 -0.98 13.72
CA GLY A 113 3.95 -1.49 14.59
C GLY A 113 5.17 -1.94 13.78
N LYS A 114 6.03 -2.77 14.39
CA LYS A 114 7.21 -3.31 13.69
C LYS A 114 6.86 -4.44 12.70
N ASP A 115 5.97 -5.35 13.10
CA ASP A 115 5.68 -6.56 12.31
C ASP A 115 4.20 -6.66 11.91
N TYR A 116 3.28 -6.61 12.88
CA TYR A 116 1.82 -6.74 12.69
C TYR A 116 1.02 -5.91 13.72
N PRO A 117 -0.26 -5.58 13.47
CA PRO A 117 -0.99 -5.79 12.22
C PRO A 117 -0.66 -4.72 11.17
N GLN A 118 -0.86 -5.06 9.90
CA GLN A 118 -0.78 -4.10 8.79
C GLN A 118 -2.06 -4.15 7.97
N SER A 119 -2.47 -3.00 7.40
CA SER A 119 -3.62 -2.92 6.51
C SER A 119 -3.21 -2.36 5.16
N GLY A 120 -3.85 -2.84 4.11
CA GLY A 120 -3.66 -2.41 2.74
C GLY A 120 -4.98 -1.97 2.11
N PHE A 121 -4.88 -1.14 1.08
CA PHE A 121 -6.00 -0.72 0.26
C PHE A 121 -5.56 -0.67 -1.20
N VAL A 122 -6.42 -1.11 -2.11
CA VAL A 122 -6.24 -0.98 -3.55
C VAL A 122 -7.57 -0.58 -4.19
N GLY A 123 -7.56 0.46 -5.02
CA GLY A 123 -8.73 0.95 -5.74
C GLY A 123 -8.57 0.85 -7.26
N TYR A 124 -9.59 0.35 -7.96
CA TYR A 124 -9.64 0.24 -9.42
C TYR A 124 -10.86 0.95 -10.00
N GLU A 125 -10.66 1.61 -11.14
CA GLU A 125 -11.76 1.92 -12.05
C GLU A 125 -12.17 0.63 -12.75
N VAL A 126 -13.46 0.40 -12.91
CA VAL A 126 -13.98 -0.78 -13.61
C VAL A 126 -15.08 -0.38 -14.58
N THR A 127 -15.18 -1.13 -15.67
CA THR A 127 -16.35 -1.10 -16.55
C THR A 127 -17.20 -2.32 -16.26
N THR A 128 -18.45 -2.10 -15.86
CA THR A 128 -19.42 -3.19 -15.63
C THR A 128 -19.80 -3.86 -16.96
N SER A 129 -20.48 -5.00 -16.90
CA SER A 129 -20.94 -5.73 -18.09
C SER A 129 -21.88 -4.90 -18.98
N VAL A 130 -22.59 -3.93 -18.40
CA VAL A 130 -23.48 -2.99 -19.10
C VAL A 130 -22.76 -1.73 -19.62
N GLY A 131 -21.44 -1.64 -19.44
CA GLY A 131 -20.63 -0.54 -19.96
C GLY A 131 -20.52 0.68 -19.01
N GLU A 132 -21.11 0.62 -17.83
CA GLU A 132 -21.06 1.71 -16.85
C GLU A 132 -19.70 1.75 -16.14
N GLN A 133 -19.19 2.96 -15.92
CA GLN A 133 -17.99 3.17 -15.12
C GLN A 133 -18.35 3.08 -13.63
N SER A 134 -17.58 2.30 -12.87
CA SER A 134 -17.72 2.20 -11.42
C SER A 134 -16.36 2.10 -10.74
N LEU A 135 -16.36 2.05 -9.42
CA LEU A 135 -15.17 1.88 -8.59
C LEU A 135 -15.25 0.58 -7.81
N VAL A 136 -14.13 -0.13 -7.78
CA VAL A 136 -13.92 -1.26 -6.90
C VAL A 136 -12.83 -0.91 -5.89
N LYS A 137 -13.10 -1.19 -4.62
CA LYS A 137 -12.28 -0.77 -3.49
C LYS A 137 -11.98 -1.98 -2.62
N ILE A 138 -10.76 -2.49 -2.67
CA ILE A 138 -10.35 -3.70 -1.95
C ILE A 138 -9.55 -3.32 -0.72
N GLN A 139 -9.88 -3.93 0.42
CA GLN A 139 -9.09 -3.82 1.64
C GLN A 139 -8.40 -5.15 1.93
N LEU A 140 -7.15 -5.03 2.36
CA LEU A 140 -6.28 -6.15 2.70
C LEU A 140 -5.80 -6.00 4.15
N ALA A 141 -5.51 -7.13 4.79
CA ALA A 141 -4.85 -7.17 6.07
C ALA A 141 -3.68 -8.15 6.00
N LYS A 142 -2.62 -7.85 6.74
CA LYS A 142 -1.48 -8.74 6.92
C LYS A 142 -1.50 -9.30 8.33
N ASP A 143 -1.40 -10.62 8.43
CA ASP A 143 -1.10 -11.34 9.66
C ASP A 143 0.14 -12.22 9.46
N GLU A 144 0.45 -13.07 10.43
CA GLU A 144 1.58 -14.01 10.41
C GLU A 144 1.63 -14.93 9.17
N ASN A 145 0.51 -15.14 8.47
CA ASN A 145 0.41 -15.93 7.24
C ASN A 145 0.49 -15.08 5.96
N GLY A 146 0.65 -13.76 6.11
CA GLY A 146 0.89 -12.82 5.03
C GLY A 146 -0.35 -11.99 4.67
N TRP A 147 -0.27 -11.30 3.55
CA TRP A 147 -1.34 -10.45 3.04
C TRP A 147 -2.53 -11.28 2.54
N LYS A 148 -3.73 -10.88 2.95
CA LYS A 148 -4.99 -11.43 2.43
C LYS A 148 -6.02 -10.33 2.19
N VAL A 149 -6.88 -10.53 1.19
CA VAL A 149 -8.08 -9.70 1.01
C VAL A 149 -9.06 -10.01 2.13
N VAL A 150 -9.59 -8.97 2.77
CA VAL A 150 -10.47 -9.10 3.94
C VAL A 150 -11.81 -8.42 3.74
N ASN A 151 -11.90 -7.44 2.84
CA ASN A 151 -13.14 -6.74 2.56
C ASN A 151 -13.13 -6.11 1.17
N GLN A 152 -14.32 -5.90 0.62
CA GLN A 152 -14.55 -5.04 -0.54
C GLN A 152 -15.54 -3.96 -0.14
N LEU A 153 -15.10 -2.70 -0.24
CA LEU A 153 -15.93 -1.54 0.06
C LEU A 153 -16.82 -1.16 -1.11
N ASN A 154 -17.94 -0.54 -0.79
CA ASN A 154 -18.83 0.06 -1.77
C ASN A 154 -18.18 1.29 -2.41
N ALA A 155 -18.66 1.65 -3.62
CA ALA A 155 -18.13 2.82 -4.35
C ALA A 155 -18.31 4.14 -3.58
N ASN A 156 -19.29 4.21 -2.68
CA ASN A 156 -19.59 5.35 -1.83
C ASN A 156 -18.84 5.39 -0.49
N GLU A 157 -17.91 4.45 -0.27
CA GLU A 157 -17.16 4.31 0.98
C GLU A 157 -15.67 4.69 0.83
N ILE A 158 -15.08 5.26 1.86
CA ILE A 158 -13.67 5.65 1.96
C ILE A 158 -12.97 4.69 2.91
N HIS A 159 -11.85 4.10 2.48
CA HIS A 159 -11.19 3.05 3.27
C HIS A 159 -10.75 3.49 4.68
N GLN A 160 -10.39 4.75 4.90
CA GLN A 160 -10.07 5.24 6.25
C GLN A 160 -11.29 5.37 7.17
N ALA A 161 -12.52 5.46 6.64
CA ALA A 161 -13.76 5.49 7.43
C ALA A 161 -14.18 4.09 7.90
N HIS A 162 -13.74 3.07 7.16
CA HIS A 162 -14.06 1.65 7.36
C HIS A 162 -12.79 0.82 7.60
N PRO A 163 -12.01 1.10 8.66
CA PRO A 163 -10.75 0.39 8.89
C PRO A 163 -10.99 -1.10 9.19
N VAL A 164 -10.17 -1.97 8.61
CA VAL A 164 -10.32 -3.43 8.75
C VAL A 164 -9.70 -4.00 10.03
N LEU A 165 -8.87 -3.22 10.71
CA LEU A 165 -8.17 -3.65 11.92
C LEU A 165 -8.81 -2.97 13.15
N ALA A 166 -9.27 -3.77 14.11
CA ALA A 166 -9.68 -3.29 15.43
C ALA A 166 -9.57 -4.40 16.50
N PRO A 167 -9.09 -4.09 17.73
CA PRO A 167 -8.37 -2.88 18.16
C PRO A 167 -6.86 -2.95 17.90
N ILE A 168 -6.23 -1.78 17.67
CA ILE A 168 -4.79 -1.61 17.48
C ILE A 168 -4.15 -1.23 18.81
N GLU A 169 -3.06 -1.90 19.18
CA GLU A 169 -2.27 -1.59 20.37
C GLU A 169 -1.17 -0.57 20.07
N GLY A 170 -0.83 0.28 21.04
CA GLY A 170 0.24 1.26 20.90
C GLY A 170 0.15 2.39 21.92
N ASN A 171 1.01 3.40 21.75
CA ASN A 171 0.95 4.59 22.60
C ASN A 171 -0.36 5.38 22.36
N LEU A 172 -0.72 6.25 23.32
CA LEU A 172 -1.94 7.06 23.30
C LEU A 172 -2.14 7.78 21.96
N ARG A 173 -1.09 8.41 21.41
CA ARG A 173 -1.17 9.15 20.14
C ARG A 173 -1.46 8.24 18.95
N THR A 174 -0.97 7.00 18.97
CA THR A 174 -1.21 6.02 17.90
C THR A 174 -2.67 5.59 17.95
N VAL A 175 -3.13 5.12 19.10
CA VAL A 175 -4.49 4.61 19.29
C VAL A 175 -5.52 5.70 19.07
N GLU A 176 -5.41 6.82 19.78
CA GLU A 176 -6.36 7.92 19.67
C GLU A 176 -6.23 8.65 18.32
N GLY A 177 -5.03 8.70 17.75
CA GLY A 177 -4.82 9.29 16.43
C GLY A 177 -5.50 8.51 15.30
N LEU A 178 -5.67 7.20 15.45
CA LEU A 178 -6.42 6.37 14.51
C LEU A 178 -7.92 6.51 14.70
N LYS A 179 -8.40 6.56 15.94
CA LYS A 179 -9.81 6.85 16.24
C LYS A 179 -10.22 8.22 15.70
N ALA A 180 -9.42 9.26 15.93
CA ALA A 180 -9.63 10.59 15.37
C ALA A 180 -9.65 10.58 13.83
N ARG A 181 -8.69 9.88 13.20
CA ARG A 181 -8.65 9.73 11.72
C ARG A 181 -9.90 9.04 11.18
N LYS A 182 -10.40 8.00 11.84
CA LYS A 182 -11.65 7.32 11.47
C LYS A 182 -12.83 8.29 11.48
N VAL A 183 -12.99 9.08 12.55
CA VAL A 183 -14.08 10.06 12.67
C VAL A 183 -13.96 11.16 11.60
N ALA A 184 -12.76 11.66 11.34
CA ALA A 184 -12.53 12.62 10.25
C ALA A 184 -12.85 12.02 8.87
N ALA A 185 -12.52 10.74 8.64
CA ALA A 185 -12.80 10.04 7.39
C ALA A 185 -14.31 9.84 7.19
N GLN A 186 -15.03 9.45 8.24
CA GLN A 186 -16.49 9.34 8.23
C GLN A 186 -17.16 10.68 7.90
N LYS A 187 -16.63 11.78 8.46
CA LYS A 187 -17.14 13.13 8.16
C LYS A 187 -16.88 13.53 6.71
N LEU A 188 -15.70 13.21 6.17
CA LEU A 188 -15.35 13.44 4.77
C LEU A 188 -16.23 12.61 3.83
N GLU A 189 -16.43 11.34 4.14
CA GLU A 189 -17.29 10.42 3.39
C GLU A 189 -18.72 10.93 3.32
N ALA A 190 -19.29 11.34 4.45
CA ALA A 190 -20.64 11.91 4.51
C ALA A 190 -20.74 13.17 3.62
N TYR A 191 -19.77 14.09 3.72
CA TYR A 191 -19.72 15.29 2.89
C TYR A 191 -19.66 14.96 1.39
N LEU A 192 -18.80 14.03 0.98
CA LEU A 192 -18.64 13.66 -0.43
C LEU A 192 -19.87 12.96 -0.99
N ASN A 193 -20.57 12.17 -0.17
CA ASN A 193 -21.84 11.56 -0.53
C ASN A 193 -22.95 12.60 -0.69
N GLU A 194 -23.09 13.52 0.27
CA GLU A 194 -24.08 14.59 0.22
C GLU A 194 -23.91 15.48 -1.02
N GLN A 195 -22.67 15.73 -1.44
CA GLN A 195 -22.35 16.50 -2.64
C GLN A 195 -22.36 15.66 -3.94
N ALA A 196 -22.68 14.37 -3.87
CA ALA A 196 -22.59 13.43 -5.00
C ALA A 196 -21.21 13.40 -5.70
N LEU A 197 -20.14 13.61 -4.93
CA LEU A 197 -18.76 13.66 -5.42
C LEU A 197 -18.01 12.34 -5.26
N ILE A 198 -18.50 11.44 -4.40
CA ILE A 198 -17.74 10.26 -3.94
C ILE A 198 -17.32 9.32 -5.08
N GLU A 199 -18.14 9.18 -6.11
CA GLU A 199 -17.87 8.32 -7.27
C GLU A 199 -16.72 8.84 -8.14
N ASN A 200 -16.39 10.12 -8.02
CA ASN A 200 -15.28 10.77 -8.73
C ASN A 200 -14.00 10.83 -7.89
N VAL A 201 -14.01 10.34 -6.65
CA VAL A 201 -12.83 10.36 -5.79
C VAL A 201 -11.83 9.29 -6.22
N ARG A 202 -10.57 9.68 -6.41
CA ARG A 202 -9.45 8.82 -6.82
C ARG A 202 -8.29 8.79 -5.83
N ALA A 203 -8.27 9.71 -4.87
CA ALA A 203 -7.29 9.69 -3.81
C ALA A 203 -7.92 10.21 -2.52
N THR A 204 -7.51 9.65 -1.39
CA THR A 204 -7.88 10.14 -0.06
C THR A 204 -6.69 10.01 0.88
N SER A 205 -6.43 11.03 1.68
CA SER A 205 -5.40 11.03 2.71
C SER A 205 -5.90 11.78 3.94
N LEU A 206 -5.74 11.18 5.11
CA LEU A 206 -6.15 11.78 6.37
C LEU A 206 -5.00 11.83 7.36
N SER A 207 -4.81 13.01 7.93
CA SER A 207 -3.79 13.30 8.92
C SER A 207 -4.42 14.04 10.09
N CYS A 208 -4.13 13.63 11.32
CA CYS A 208 -4.64 14.28 12.52
C CYS A 208 -3.50 14.67 13.43
N TYR A 209 -3.55 15.90 13.93
CA TYR A 209 -2.63 16.42 14.94
C TYR A 209 -3.37 16.51 16.27
N LEU A 210 -2.88 15.78 17.26
CA LEU A 210 -3.53 15.62 18.57
C LEU A 210 -2.83 16.47 19.62
N THR A 211 -3.62 16.97 20.57
CA THR A 211 -3.14 17.45 21.87
C THR A 211 -2.40 16.35 22.63
N GLN A 212 -1.51 16.72 23.57
CA GLN A 212 -0.74 15.75 24.35
C GLN A 212 -1.63 14.80 25.17
N SER A 213 -2.73 15.33 25.73
CA SER A 213 -3.74 14.56 26.46
C SER A 213 -4.81 13.93 25.56
N ALA A 214 -4.70 14.06 24.23
CA ALA A 214 -5.62 13.46 23.26
C ALA A 214 -7.12 13.80 23.47
N HIS A 215 -7.41 14.98 24.03
CA HIS A 215 -8.77 15.48 24.22
C HIS A 215 -9.29 16.29 23.02
N LYS A 216 -8.37 16.78 22.17
CA LYS A 216 -8.65 17.52 20.93
C LYS A 216 -7.70 17.11 19.81
N ALA A 217 -8.20 17.21 18.57
CA ALA A 217 -7.42 16.99 17.36
C ALA A 217 -7.83 17.94 16.24
N SER A 218 -6.86 18.50 15.51
CA SER A 218 -7.10 19.10 14.20
C SER A 218 -6.74 18.11 13.12
N CYS A 219 -7.71 17.71 12.30
CA CYS A 219 -7.56 16.73 11.23
C CYS A 219 -7.64 17.41 9.86
N ARG A 220 -6.69 17.11 8.98
CA ARG A 220 -6.73 17.48 7.56
C ARG A 220 -7.08 16.24 6.75
N ALA A 221 -8.15 16.36 5.99
CA ALA A 221 -8.62 15.39 5.02
C ALA A 221 -8.36 15.93 3.61
N ILE A 222 -7.54 15.25 2.82
CA ILE A 222 -7.26 15.57 1.41
C ILE A 222 -7.97 14.54 0.55
N TYR A 223 -8.61 14.98 -0.53
CA TYR A 223 -9.21 14.11 -1.52
C TYR A 223 -8.92 14.61 -2.94
N GLY A 224 -8.72 13.66 -3.86
CA GLY A 224 -8.52 13.93 -5.28
C GLY A 224 -9.79 13.61 -6.06
N LEU A 225 -10.35 14.60 -6.76
CA LEU A 225 -11.51 14.42 -7.65
C LEU A 225 -11.06 14.28 -9.09
N LYS A 226 -11.58 13.28 -9.79
CA LYS A 226 -11.41 13.14 -11.23
C LYS A 226 -12.27 14.18 -11.95
N VAL A 227 -11.63 15.07 -12.69
CA VAL A 227 -12.25 16.08 -13.55
C VAL A 227 -11.67 15.89 -14.95
N GLY A 228 -12.45 15.24 -15.82
CA GLY A 228 -11.94 14.73 -17.10
C GLY A 228 -10.82 13.71 -16.89
N ASP A 229 -9.66 13.95 -17.50
CA ASP A 229 -8.48 13.07 -17.40
C ASP A 229 -7.51 13.47 -16.27
N LYS A 230 -7.85 14.47 -15.46
CA LYS A 230 -7.00 14.97 -14.38
C LYS A 230 -7.61 14.72 -13.02
N VAL A 231 -6.76 14.68 -12.00
CA VAL A 231 -7.16 14.63 -10.59
C VAL A 231 -6.87 15.98 -9.95
N GLU A 232 -7.91 16.66 -9.50
CA GLU A 232 -7.82 17.93 -8.77
C GLU A 232 -7.84 17.67 -7.26
N CYS A 233 -6.95 18.37 -6.54
CA CYS A 233 -6.80 18.18 -5.10
C CYS A 233 -7.59 19.20 -4.30
N HIS A 234 -8.31 18.69 -3.34
CA HIS A 234 -9.10 19.47 -2.41
C HIS A 234 -8.81 19.01 -0.98
N ASN A 235 -9.13 19.85 -0.01
CA ASN A 235 -9.10 19.46 1.39
C ASN A 235 -10.29 19.98 2.18
N LYS A 236 -10.54 19.29 3.29
CA LYS A 236 -11.33 19.74 4.41
C LYS A 236 -10.50 19.65 5.67
N ASN A 237 -10.73 20.55 6.61
CA ASN A 237 -10.03 20.53 7.89
C ASN A 237 -11.08 20.57 9.00
N TYR A 238 -10.91 19.69 9.97
CA TYR A 238 -11.87 19.44 11.02
C TYR A 238 -11.22 19.61 12.38
N LEU A 239 -11.95 20.22 13.31
CA LEU A 239 -11.67 20.11 14.73
C LEU A 239 -12.51 18.97 15.31
N LEU A 240 -11.84 18.07 16.02
CA LEU A 240 -12.46 16.96 16.73
C LEU A 240 -12.18 17.08 18.23
N ILE A 241 -13.16 16.65 19.03
CA ILE A 241 -13.07 16.54 20.49
C ILE A 241 -13.23 15.10 20.93
N ASN A 242 -12.57 14.74 22.02
CA ASN A 242 -12.74 13.46 22.69
C ASN A 242 -13.35 13.71 24.07
N ASP A 243 -14.54 13.18 24.30
CA ASP A 243 -15.26 13.31 25.57
C ASP A 243 -14.86 12.27 26.63
N GLY A 244 -13.79 11.52 26.38
CA GLY A 244 -13.31 10.42 27.22
C GLY A 244 -13.86 9.05 26.82
N SER A 245 -14.96 9.02 26.05
CA SER A 245 -15.55 7.78 25.51
C SER A 245 -15.35 7.65 24.01
N LYS A 246 -15.47 8.75 23.26
CA LYS A 246 -15.37 8.75 21.81
C LYS A 246 -14.93 10.10 21.25
N TRP A 247 -14.29 10.02 20.09
CA TRP A 247 -14.06 11.18 19.23
C TRP A 247 -15.36 11.62 18.55
N LYS A 248 -15.55 12.94 18.45
CA LYS A 248 -16.66 13.58 17.75
C LYS A 248 -16.14 14.75 16.92
N PHE A 249 -16.82 14.99 15.81
CA PHE A 249 -16.68 16.23 15.07
C PHE A 249 -17.22 17.40 15.90
N GLU A 250 -16.43 18.47 16.02
CA GLU A 250 -16.84 19.71 16.67
C GLU A 250 -17.17 20.77 15.61
N SER A 251 -16.24 21.06 14.71
CA SER A 251 -16.41 22.10 13.69
C SER A 251 -15.47 21.94 12.50
N ASP A 252 -15.78 22.63 11.40
CA ASP A 252 -14.82 22.89 10.34
C ASP A 252 -13.84 23.98 10.78
N ILE A 253 -12.57 23.85 10.38
CA ILE A 253 -11.53 24.85 10.64
C ILE A 253 -10.83 25.25 9.35
N LEU A 254 -10.13 26.38 9.39
CA LEU A 254 -9.33 26.84 8.26
C LEU A 254 -8.11 25.94 8.03
N ASP A 255 -7.63 25.90 6.79
CA ASP A 255 -6.41 25.19 6.42
C ASP A 255 -5.15 25.76 7.10
N THR A 256 -5.23 27.02 7.52
CA THR A 256 -4.23 27.77 8.31
C THR A 256 -4.41 27.62 9.81
N GLN A 257 -5.32 26.78 10.29
CA GLN A 257 -5.53 26.52 11.71
C GLN A 257 -5.09 25.11 12.11
N LYS A 258 -4.67 24.96 13.36
CA LYS A 258 -4.42 23.68 14.02
C LYS A 258 -4.63 23.81 15.52
N VAL A 259 -4.82 22.70 16.22
CA VAL A 259 -4.77 22.72 17.69
C VAL A 259 -3.32 22.89 18.17
N ASP A 260 -3.11 23.72 19.19
CA ASP A 260 -1.87 23.72 19.95
C ASP A 260 -1.79 22.46 20.81
N SER A 261 -0.61 21.84 20.86
CA SER A 261 -0.48 20.54 21.52
C SER A 261 -0.60 20.58 23.04
N ILE A 262 -0.34 21.73 23.66
CA ILE A 262 -0.31 21.92 25.11
C ILE A 262 -1.63 22.56 25.57
N SER A 263 -1.99 23.71 25.01
CA SER A 263 -3.19 24.46 25.44
C SER A 263 -4.49 23.87 24.89
N GLY A 264 -4.44 23.17 23.74
CA GLY A 264 -5.64 22.69 23.06
C GLY A 264 -6.47 23.80 22.38
N GLU A 265 -5.94 25.01 22.31
CA GLU A 265 -6.55 26.13 21.58
C GLU A 265 -6.22 26.06 20.09
N LEU A 266 -7.05 26.69 19.25
CA LEU A 266 -6.74 26.83 17.83
C LEU A 266 -5.72 27.95 17.62
N VAL A 267 -4.62 27.61 16.97
CA VAL A 267 -3.55 28.54 16.61
C VAL A 267 -3.34 28.57 15.10
N HIS A 268 -2.84 29.69 14.61
CA HIS A 268 -2.48 29.82 13.20
C HIS A 268 -1.20 29.04 12.88
N LYS A 269 -1.17 28.44 11.69
CA LYS A 269 0.00 27.79 11.10
C LYS A 269 0.18 28.25 9.66
N LYS A 270 1.40 28.02 9.14
CA LYS A 270 1.68 28.21 7.72
C LYS A 270 0.83 27.26 6.87
N PRO A 271 0.34 27.71 5.70
CA PRO A 271 -0.29 26.82 4.73
C PRO A 271 0.63 25.65 4.41
N SER A 272 0.05 24.47 4.35
CA SER A 272 0.79 23.24 4.02
C SER A 272 0.50 22.87 2.57
N PHE A 273 1.54 22.51 1.81
CA PHE A 273 1.37 22.02 0.44
C PHE A 273 0.29 20.92 0.39
N MET A 274 -0.48 20.92 -0.69
CA MET A 274 -1.54 19.96 -0.94
C MET A 274 -1.11 19.07 -2.09
N THR A 275 -1.09 17.76 -1.86
CA THR A 275 -0.82 16.75 -2.86
C THR A 275 -1.83 15.62 -2.67
N CYS A 276 -2.46 15.21 -3.77
CA CYS A 276 -3.16 13.92 -3.83
C CYS A 276 -2.10 12.85 -4.05
N GLY A 277 -2.14 11.80 -3.23
CA GLY A 277 -1.26 10.64 -3.38
C GLY A 277 -1.54 9.85 -4.63
#